data_AF-G5SDC2-F1
#
_entry.id   AF-G5SDC2-F1
#
_cell.length_a   1.000
_cell.length_b   1.000
_cell.length_c   1.000
_cell.angle_alpha   90.00
_cell.angle_beta   90.00
_cell.angle_gamma   90.00
#
_symmetry.space_group_name_H-M   'P 1'
#
loop_
_entity.id
_entity.type
_entity.pdbx_description
1 polymer ?
#
loop_
_entity_poly.entity_id
_entity_poly.type
_entity_poly.pdbx_seq_one_letter_code
_entity_poly.pdbx_strand_id
1 'polypeptide(L)'
;MSSVPAPREYFLDSIRAWLMLLGIPFHISLIYSTHSWHVNSATPSWWLTLFNDFIHAFRMQVFFVISGYFSYMLFLRYPLKRWWKVRVERVGIPMLTAIPLLTLPQFILLQYVKEKTENWPTLSAYEKYNTLAWELISHLWFLLVLVILTTVSIGIFTWFQKRQETSKPRPAAISLVRLSLIFFLLGMAYAAIRRIIFIVYPAILSDGMFNFIVMQTLFYVPFFILGALAFIHPDLKARFTSFTPI
;
A
#
# COMPACT_ATOMS: atom_id res chain seq x y z
N MET A 1 -3.30 -20.81 -32.05
CA MET A 1 -3.02 -20.49 -30.63
C MET A 1 -1.50 -20.46 -30.46
N SER A 2 -0.87 -19.29 -30.40
CA SER A 2 0.59 -19.19 -30.24
C SER A 2 0.96 -19.63 -28.82
N SER A 3 1.73 -20.72 -28.71
CA SER A 3 2.22 -21.33 -27.49
C SER A 3 3.46 -20.66 -26.89
N VAL A 4 3.74 -19.40 -27.23
CA VAL A 4 4.85 -18.67 -26.62
C VAL A 4 4.34 -18.10 -25.31
N PRO A 5 4.86 -18.54 -24.14
CA PRO A 5 4.55 -17.90 -22.88
C PRO A 5 4.96 -16.43 -23.00
N ALA A 6 4.04 -15.50 -22.74
CA ALA A 6 4.39 -14.09 -22.67
C ALA A 6 5.64 -13.94 -21.78
N PRO A 7 6.70 -13.22 -22.23
CA PRO A 7 7.94 -13.10 -21.48
C PRO A 7 7.65 -12.72 -20.03
N ARG A 8 8.23 -13.47 -19.08
CA ARG A 8 8.09 -13.13 -17.66
C ARG A 8 8.74 -11.77 -17.44
N GLU A 9 8.02 -10.85 -16.81
CA GLU A 9 8.49 -9.49 -16.53
C GLU A 9 9.52 -9.51 -15.39
N TYR A 10 10.72 -10.04 -15.66
CA TYR A 10 11.80 -10.19 -14.68
C TYR A 10 12.14 -8.87 -13.98
N PHE A 11 12.02 -7.75 -14.70
CA PHE A 11 12.27 -6.41 -14.18
C PHE A 11 11.39 -6.07 -12.96
N LEU A 12 10.08 -6.34 -13.03
CA LEU A 12 9.15 -6.01 -11.93
C LEU A 12 9.33 -6.96 -10.74
N ASP A 13 9.72 -8.21 -11.00
CA ASP A 13 10.07 -9.18 -9.96
C ASP A 13 11.37 -8.74 -9.24
N SER A 14 12.38 -8.26 -9.98
CA SER A 14 13.63 -7.72 -9.41
C SER A 14 13.41 -6.46 -8.59
N ILE A 15 12.61 -5.49 -9.07
CA ILE A 15 12.27 -4.30 -8.28
C ILE A 15 11.61 -4.69 -6.97
N ARG A 16 10.65 -5.61 -7.01
CA ARG A 16 9.97 -6.10 -5.81
C ARG A 16 10.98 -6.67 -4.81
N ALA A 17 11.93 -7.48 -5.26
CA ALA A 17 12.96 -8.06 -4.40
C ALA A 17 13.82 -6.98 -3.73
N TRP A 18 14.30 -5.99 -4.49
CA TRP A 18 15.06 -4.86 -3.94
C TRP A 18 14.24 -4.02 -2.94
N LEU A 19 12.97 -3.75 -3.22
CA LEU A 19 12.10 -3.03 -2.31
C LEU A 19 11.80 -3.83 -1.02
N MET A 20 11.77 -5.17 -1.11
CA MET A 20 11.65 -6.02 0.08
C MET A 20 12.94 -5.94 0.91
N LEU A 21 14.10 -6.01 0.26
CA LEU A 21 15.41 -5.87 0.93
C LEU A 21 15.56 -4.52 1.61
N LEU A 22 15.15 -3.42 0.96
CA LEU A 22 15.15 -2.07 1.53
C LEU A 22 14.27 -1.92 2.78
N GLY A 23 13.36 -2.87 3.04
CA GLY A 23 12.60 -2.92 4.29
C GLY A 23 13.47 -3.10 5.53
N ILE A 24 14.58 -3.86 5.42
CA ILE A 24 15.49 -4.12 6.55
C ILE A 24 16.15 -2.82 7.05
N PRO A 25 16.91 -2.06 6.21
CA PRO A 25 17.51 -0.82 6.65
C PRO A 25 16.46 0.24 7.01
N PHE A 26 15.27 0.20 6.40
CA PHE A 26 14.15 1.05 6.79
C PHE A 26 13.73 0.80 8.25
N HIS A 27 13.47 -0.44 8.66
CA HIS A 27 13.06 -0.73 10.04
C HIS A 27 14.18 -0.47 11.07
N ILE A 28 15.44 -0.71 10.71
CA ILE A 28 16.58 -0.40 11.58
C ILE A 28 16.71 1.12 11.77
N SER A 29 16.59 1.89 10.70
CA SER A 29 16.66 3.37 10.78
C SER A 29 15.56 3.95 11.67
N LEU A 30 14.39 3.29 11.73
CA LEU A 30 13.24 3.73 12.51
C LEU A 30 13.55 3.79 14.02
N ILE A 31 14.37 2.86 14.52
CA ILE A 31 14.82 2.82 15.93
C ILE A 31 15.59 4.09 16.29
N TYR A 32 16.36 4.64 15.36
CA TYR A 32 17.17 5.84 15.56
C TYR A 32 16.55 7.09 14.93
N SER A 33 15.30 7.01 14.47
CA SER A 33 14.59 8.15 13.88
C SER A 33 13.80 8.93 14.93
N THR A 34 13.37 10.15 14.57
CA THR A 34 12.46 10.95 15.41
C THR A 34 10.99 10.47 15.34
N HIS A 35 10.68 9.46 14.51
CA HIS A 35 9.32 8.93 14.40
C HIS A 35 8.96 8.06 15.60
N SER A 36 7.72 8.17 16.07
CA SER A 36 7.23 7.34 17.17
C SER A 36 7.17 5.87 16.75
N TRP A 37 7.98 5.02 17.38
CA TRP A 37 8.03 3.59 17.15
C TRP A 37 7.94 2.79 18.45
N HIS A 38 7.86 1.46 18.33
CA HIS A 38 7.88 0.55 19.47
C HIS A 38 9.17 0.62 20.26
N VAL A 39 10.29 0.94 19.63
CA VAL A 39 11.57 1.15 20.33
C VAL A 39 12.27 2.31 19.64
N ASN A 40 12.63 3.33 20.41
CA ASN A 40 13.38 4.49 19.93
C ASN A 40 14.63 4.68 20.81
N SER A 41 15.73 5.06 20.19
CA SER A 41 16.94 5.51 20.87
C SER A 41 16.66 6.82 21.62
N ALA A 42 17.29 6.99 22.79
CA ALA A 42 17.30 8.27 23.50
C ALA A 42 17.99 9.39 22.70
N THR A 43 18.89 9.02 21.80
CA THR A 43 19.59 9.94 20.88
C THR A 43 19.19 9.65 19.44
N PRO A 44 18.20 10.37 18.88
CA PRO A 44 17.79 10.20 17.50
C PRO A 44 18.82 10.81 16.53
N SER A 45 18.96 10.21 15.35
CA SER A 45 19.78 10.70 14.25
C SER A 45 18.90 11.32 13.17
N TRP A 46 19.17 12.59 12.86
CA TRP A 46 18.48 13.30 11.79
C TRP A 46 18.71 12.62 10.43
N TRP A 47 19.92 12.15 10.14
CA TRP A 47 20.24 11.45 8.90
C TRP A 47 19.45 10.15 8.73
N LEU A 48 19.27 9.38 9.81
CA LEU A 48 18.49 8.15 9.77
C LEU A 48 16.99 8.44 9.65
N THR A 49 16.52 9.57 10.19
CA THR A 49 15.15 10.05 9.96
C THR A 49 14.93 10.40 8.49
N LEU A 50 15.82 11.20 7.90
CA LEU A 50 15.73 11.57 6.49
C LEU A 50 15.81 10.35 5.57
N PHE A 51 16.69 9.40 5.87
CA PHE A 51 16.80 8.13 5.14
C PHE A 51 15.51 7.31 5.23
N ASN A 52 14.91 7.24 6.42
CA ASN A 52 13.64 6.58 6.64
C ASN A 52 12.53 7.20 5.77
N ASP A 53 12.39 8.52 5.83
CA ASP A 53 11.40 9.29 5.07
C ASP A 53 11.60 9.11 3.56
N PHE A 54 12.84 9.15 3.11
CA PHE A 54 13.19 8.96 1.71
C PHE A 54 12.74 7.59 1.19
N ILE A 55 13.03 6.50 1.91
CA ILE A 55 12.58 5.16 1.52
C ILE A 55 11.05 5.08 1.57
N HIS A 56 10.43 5.62 2.62
CA HIS A 56 8.98 5.58 2.78
C HIS A 56 8.23 6.32 1.67
N ALA A 57 8.81 7.40 1.14
CA ALA A 57 8.20 8.25 0.13
C ALA A 57 7.89 7.53 -1.20
N PHE A 58 8.61 6.44 -1.52
CA PHE A 58 8.37 5.69 -2.76
C PHE A 58 8.12 4.19 -2.55
N ARG A 59 8.67 3.56 -1.52
CA ARG A 59 8.67 2.08 -1.40
C ARG A 59 7.25 1.50 -1.46
N MET A 60 6.33 2.05 -0.65
CA MET A 60 4.96 1.55 -0.57
C MET A 60 4.17 1.87 -1.84
N GLN A 61 4.34 3.07 -2.37
CA GLN A 61 3.72 3.57 -3.59
C GLN A 61 4.08 2.66 -4.77
N VAL A 62 5.37 2.32 -4.92
CA VAL A 62 5.84 1.42 -5.97
C VAL A 62 5.32 -0.01 -5.77
N PHE A 63 5.25 -0.52 -4.53
CA PHE A 63 4.60 -1.81 -4.28
C PHE A 63 3.13 -1.85 -4.73
N PHE A 64 2.36 -0.79 -4.48
CA PHE A 64 0.98 -0.70 -4.95
C PHE A 64 0.88 -0.62 -6.48
N VAL A 65 1.77 0.13 -7.14
CA VAL A 65 1.87 0.13 -8.63
C VAL A 65 2.16 -1.27 -9.15
N ILE A 66 3.17 -1.96 -8.62
CA ILE A 66 3.51 -3.33 -9.03
C ILE A 66 2.33 -4.28 -8.80
N SER A 67 1.68 -4.16 -7.64
CA SER A 67 0.54 -4.99 -7.29
C SER A 67 -0.63 -4.76 -8.26
N GLY A 68 -0.94 -3.51 -8.61
CA GLY A 68 -1.96 -3.16 -9.59
C GLY A 68 -1.67 -3.71 -10.98
N TYR A 69 -0.42 -3.61 -11.44
CA TYR A 69 0.05 -4.15 -12.72
C TYR A 69 -0.21 -5.65 -12.83
N PHE A 70 0.30 -6.43 -11.87
CA PHE A 70 0.12 -7.88 -11.86
C PHE A 70 -1.34 -8.28 -11.61
N SER A 71 -2.08 -7.47 -10.85
CA SER A 71 -3.50 -7.71 -10.61
C SER A 71 -4.31 -7.71 -11.89
N TYR A 72 -4.13 -6.67 -12.71
CA TYR A 72 -4.88 -6.49 -13.92
C TYR A 72 -4.47 -7.51 -14.98
N MET A 73 -3.17 -7.82 -15.05
CA MET A 73 -2.67 -8.93 -15.86
C MET A 73 -3.36 -10.26 -15.53
N LEU A 74 -3.51 -10.59 -14.24
CA LEU A 74 -4.18 -11.82 -13.81
C LEU A 74 -5.69 -11.75 -14.02
N PHE A 75 -6.30 -10.57 -13.90
CA PHE A 75 -7.73 -10.35 -14.12
C PHE A 75 -8.13 -10.71 -15.55
N LEU A 76 -7.29 -10.39 -16.55
CA LEU A 76 -7.52 -10.76 -17.94
C LEU A 76 -7.30 -12.26 -18.24
N ARG A 77 -6.54 -12.96 -17.39
CA ARG A 77 -6.18 -14.38 -17.60
C ARG A 77 -7.13 -15.37 -16.93
N TYR A 78 -7.82 -14.97 -15.86
CA TYR A 78 -8.64 -15.87 -15.06
C TYR A 78 -10.08 -15.37 -14.94
N PRO A 79 -11.07 -16.27 -14.84
CA PRO A 79 -12.44 -15.89 -14.49
C PRO A 79 -12.49 -15.11 -13.17
N LEU A 80 -13.37 -14.12 -13.10
CA LEU A 80 -13.45 -13.16 -11.99
C LEU A 80 -13.40 -13.80 -10.59
N LYS A 81 -14.24 -14.83 -10.36
CA LYS A 81 -14.30 -15.55 -9.08
C LYS A 81 -12.97 -16.20 -8.72
N ARG A 82 -12.30 -16.84 -9.69
CA ARG A 82 -11.02 -17.52 -9.48
C ARG A 82 -9.90 -16.52 -9.22
N TRP A 83 -9.86 -15.43 -9.98
CA TRP A 83 -8.89 -14.35 -9.79
C TRP A 83 -8.98 -13.76 -8.38
N TRP A 84 -10.18 -13.39 -7.93
CA TRP A 84 -10.41 -12.80 -6.61
C TRP A 84 -10.00 -13.78 -5.51
N LYS A 85 -10.47 -15.03 -5.59
CA LYS A 85 -10.14 -16.08 -4.61
C LYS A 85 -8.64 -16.27 -4.46
N VAL A 86 -7.93 -16.51 -5.57
CA VAL A 86 -6.47 -16.75 -5.54
C VAL A 86 -5.72 -15.58 -4.92
N ARG A 87 -6.14 -14.35 -5.20
CA ARG A 87 -5.43 -13.16 -4.72
C ARG A 87 -5.72 -12.86 -3.26
N VAL A 88 -6.99 -12.96 -2.85
CA VAL A 88 -7.39 -12.80 -1.45
C VAL A 88 -6.80 -13.90 -0.59
N GLU A 89 -6.73 -15.15 -1.06
CA GLU A 89 -6.06 -16.23 -0.31
C GLU A 89 -4.56 -15.97 -0.15
N ARG A 90 -3.86 -15.58 -1.23
CA ARG A 90 -2.41 -15.32 -1.19
C ARG A 90 -2.01 -14.15 -0.29
N VAL A 91 -2.88 -13.18 -0.07
CA VAL A 91 -2.60 -11.98 0.74
C VAL A 91 -3.27 -12.06 2.11
N GLY A 92 -4.53 -12.47 2.13
CA GLY A 92 -5.36 -12.57 3.33
C GLY A 92 -4.95 -13.70 4.26
N ILE A 93 -4.55 -14.87 3.74
CA ILE A 93 -4.08 -15.97 4.62
C ILE A 93 -2.82 -15.54 5.37
N PRO A 94 -1.73 -15.05 4.73
CA PRO A 94 -0.57 -14.56 5.46
C PRO A 94 -0.88 -13.43 6.46
N MET A 95 -1.81 -12.53 6.11
CA MET A 95 -2.24 -11.48 7.02
C MET A 95 -2.91 -12.05 8.27
N LEU A 96 -3.88 -12.95 8.10
CA LEU A 96 -4.63 -13.54 9.22
C LEU A 96 -3.77 -14.46 10.08
N THR A 97 -2.80 -15.18 9.49
CA THR A 97 -1.87 -16.03 10.25
C THR A 97 -0.79 -15.22 10.96
N ALA A 98 -0.34 -14.09 10.40
CA ALA A 98 0.63 -13.22 11.05
C ALA A 98 0.09 -12.56 12.33
N ILE A 99 -1.23 -12.40 12.46
CA ILE A 99 -1.83 -11.82 13.67
C ILE A 99 -1.51 -12.64 14.93
N PRO A 100 -1.95 -13.91 15.05
CA PRO A 100 -1.66 -14.72 16.23
C PRO A 100 -0.20 -15.14 16.33
N LEU A 101 0.52 -15.28 15.21
CA LEU A 101 1.89 -15.78 15.22
C LEU A 101 2.94 -14.69 15.49
N LEU A 102 2.70 -13.45 15.08
CA LEU A 102 3.69 -12.38 15.14
C LEU A 102 3.19 -11.17 15.92
N THR A 103 2.11 -10.51 15.47
CA THR A 103 1.73 -9.20 16.03
C THR A 103 1.12 -9.32 17.42
N LEU A 104 0.40 -10.40 17.73
CA LEU A 104 -0.16 -10.64 19.05
C LEU A 104 0.94 -10.96 20.09
N PRO A 105 1.89 -11.88 19.85
CA PRO A 105 3.05 -12.05 20.72
C PRO A 105 3.88 -10.77 20.89
N GLN A 106 4.09 -10.01 19.81
CA GLN A 106 4.77 -8.72 19.85
C GLN A 106 4.01 -7.74 20.77
N PHE A 107 2.70 -7.65 20.65
CA PHE A 107 1.87 -6.80 21.51
C PHE A 107 1.98 -7.19 22.99
N ILE A 108 1.89 -8.49 23.31
CA ILE A 108 2.02 -8.99 24.68
C ILE A 108 3.40 -8.66 25.26
N LEU A 109 4.47 -8.88 24.48
CA LEU A 109 5.83 -8.55 24.89
C LEU A 109 6.00 -7.05 25.18
N LEU A 110 5.45 -6.20 24.32
CA LEU A 110 5.52 -4.75 24.49
C LEU A 110 4.71 -4.26 25.69
N GLN A 111 3.58 -4.89 26.00
CA GLN A 111 2.81 -4.63 27.22
C GLN A 111 3.65 -4.94 28.46
N TYR A 112 4.37 -6.07 28.46
CA TYR A 112 5.25 -6.47 29.56
C TYR A 112 6.46 -5.54 29.73
N VAL A 113 7.10 -5.13 28.63
CA VAL A 113 8.35 -4.34 28.67
C VAL A 113 8.13 -2.85 28.90
N LYS A 114 7.05 -2.27 28.37
CA LYS A 114 6.80 -0.82 28.45
C LYS A 114 5.96 -0.37 29.64
N GLU A 115 5.55 -1.29 30.52
CA GLU A 115 4.61 -1.00 31.62
C GLU A 115 3.32 -0.26 31.17
N LYS A 116 2.98 -0.35 29.86
CA LYS A 116 1.72 0.17 29.30
C LYS A 116 0.48 -0.52 29.89
N THR A 117 0.68 -1.51 30.75
CA THR A 117 -0.29 -2.33 31.46
C THR A 117 -0.96 -1.62 32.62
N GLU A 118 -0.41 -0.53 33.17
CA GLU A 118 -1.00 0.14 34.34
C GLU A 118 -2.40 0.70 34.06
N ASN A 119 -2.60 1.28 32.87
CA ASN A 119 -3.89 1.85 32.46
C ASN A 119 -4.76 0.87 31.66
N TRP A 120 -4.25 -0.31 31.28
CA TRP A 120 -5.01 -1.25 30.46
C TRP A 120 -6.35 -1.68 31.10
N PRO A 121 -6.43 -1.99 32.41
CA PRO A 121 -7.70 -2.34 33.04
C PRO A 121 -8.72 -1.20 33.01
N THR A 122 -8.26 0.06 33.11
CA THR A 122 -9.09 1.26 33.22
C THR A 122 -9.62 1.76 31.87
N LEU A 123 -9.06 1.29 30.74
CA LEU A 123 -9.55 1.61 29.40
C LEU A 123 -10.97 1.06 29.15
N SER A 124 -11.77 1.85 28.46
CA SER A 124 -13.06 1.44 27.92
C SER A 124 -12.93 0.33 26.87
N ALA A 125 -14.04 -0.34 26.56
CA ALA A 125 -14.06 -1.38 25.52
C ALA A 125 -13.64 -0.85 24.14
N TYR A 126 -14.03 0.38 23.79
CA TYR A 126 -13.64 1.01 22.53
C TYR A 126 -12.15 1.34 22.48
N GLU A 127 -11.57 1.87 23.55
CA GLU A 127 -10.14 2.19 23.60
C GLU A 127 -9.27 0.93 23.52
N LYS A 128 -9.69 -0.16 24.18
CA LYS A 128 -9.05 -1.47 24.06
C LYS A 128 -9.10 -1.97 22.61
N TYR A 129 -10.27 -1.92 21.98
CA TYR A 129 -10.44 -2.29 20.58
C TYR A 129 -9.55 -1.45 19.65
N ASN A 130 -9.58 -0.13 19.79
CA ASN A 130 -8.81 0.78 18.95
C ASN A 130 -7.30 0.57 19.12
N THR A 131 -6.85 0.37 20.36
CA THR A 131 -5.45 0.05 20.67
C THR A 131 -5.03 -1.26 20.02
N LEU A 132 -5.86 -2.31 20.12
CA LEU A 132 -5.60 -3.58 19.44
C LEU A 132 -5.57 -3.41 17.92
N ALA A 133 -6.47 -2.62 17.34
CA ALA A 133 -6.45 -2.35 15.90
C ALA A 133 -5.13 -1.68 15.48
N TRP A 134 -4.67 -0.65 16.19
CA TRP A 134 -3.38 -0.01 15.92
C TRP A 134 -2.20 -0.98 16.06
N GLU A 135 -2.12 -1.70 17.18
CA GLU A 135 -0.96 -2.53 17.48
C GLU A 135 -0.89 -3.78 16.59
N LEU A 136 -2.02 -4.45 16.34
CA LEU A 136 -2.05 -5.69 15.55
C LEU A 136 -2.01 -5.43 14.04
N ILE A 137 -2.57 -4.32 13.56
CA ILE A 137 -2.71 -4.06 12.11
C ILE A 137 -1.62 -3.13 11.59
N SER A 138 -0.99 -2.29 12.41
CA SER A 138 0.03 -1.32 11.94
C SER A 138 1.20 -1.91 11.17
N HIS A 139 1.57 -3.17 11.38
CA HIS A 139 2.60 -3.86 10.59
C HIS A 139 2.03 -4.57 9.37
N LEU A 140 0.74 -4.93 9.41
CA LEU A 140 0.02 -5.72 8.40
C LEU A 140 -0.83 -4.86 7.46
N TRP A 141 -0.89 -3.55 7.70
CA TRP A 141 -1.77 -2.60 7.00
C TRP A 141 -1.65 -2.70 5.48
N PHE A 142 -0.43 -2.92 4.98
CA PHE A 142 -0.18 -3.07 3.55
C PHE A 142 -0.96 -4.24 2.96
N LEU A 143 -0.97 -5.39 3.64
CA LEU A 143 -1.71 -6.58 3.20
C LEU A 143 -3.23 -6.34 3.27
N LEU A 144 -3.69 -5.67 4.33
CA LEU A 144 -5.09 -5.30 4.48
C LEU A 144 -5.57 -4.41 3.32
N VAL A 145 -4.82 -3.35 3.03
CA VAL A 145 -5.13 -2.43 1.92
C VAL A 145 -5.08 -3.18 0.58
N LEU A 146 -4.16 -4.11 0.39
CA LEU A 146 -4.13 -4.94 -0.83
C LEU A 146 -5.38 -5.82 -0.99
N VAL A 147 -5.91 -6.41 0.09
CA VAL A 147 -7.16 -7.19 0.05
C VAL A 147 -8.34 -6.29 -0.31
N ILE A 148 -8.42 -5.11 0.30
CA ILE A 148 -9.46 -4.12 0.02
C ILE A 148 -9.39 -3.66 -1.44
N LEU A 149 -8.21 -3.24 -1.90
CA LEU A 149 -7.97 -2.81 -3.28
C LEU A 149 -8.28 -3.92 -4.28
N THR A 150 -7.94 -5.18 -3.97
CA THR A 150 -8.32 -6.34 -4.80
C THR A 150 -9.82 -6.41 -4.96
N THR A 151 -10.58 -6.24 -3.89
CA THR A 151 -12.05 -6.34 -3.93
C THR A 151 -12.67 -5.14 -4.65
N VAL A 152 -12.24 -3.91 -4.32
CA VAL A 152 -12.69 -2.68 -5.00
C VAL A 152 -12.34 -2.70 -6.49
N SER A 153 -11.20 -3.29 -6.86
CA SER A 153 -10.75 -3.35 -8.24
C SER A 153 -11.62 -4.24 -9.14
N ILE A 154 -12.52 -5.08 -8.59
CA ILE A 154 -13.51 -5.81 -9.40
C ILE A 154 -14.33 -4.84 -10.26
N GLY A 155 -14.88 -3.79 -9.63
CA GLY A 155 -15.68 -2.78 -10.34
C GLY A 155 -14.84 -1.94 -11.30
N ILE A 156 -13.64 -1.55 -10.87
CA ILE A 156 -12.73 -0.72 -11.69
C ILE A 156 -12.26 -1.49 -12.94
N PHE A 157 -11.89 -2.76 -12.80
CA PHE A 157 -11.32 -3.54 -13.88
C PHE A 157 -12.36 -4.02 -14.88
N THR A 158 -13.56 -4.39 -14.40
CA THR A 158 -14.70 -4.66 -15.29
C THR A 158 -15.08 -3.43 -16.10
N TRP A 159 -15.03 -2.24 -15.49
CA TRP A 159 -15.21 -0.98 -16.19
C TRP A 159 -14.10 -0.69 -17.22
N PHE A 160 -12.83 -0.92 -16.88
CA PHE A 160 -11.71 -0.80 -17.83
C PHE A 160 -11.87 -1.74 -19.03
N GLN A 161 -12.27 -2.99 -18.78
CA GLN A 161 -12.48 -3.98 -19.83
C GLN A 161 -13.60 -3.56 -20.79
N LYS A 162 -14.76 -3.18 -20.25
CA LYS A 162 -15.91 -2.71 -21.05
C LYS A 162 -15.58 -1.46 -21.87
N ARG A 163 -14.77 -0.54 -21.32
CA ARG A 163 -14.32 0.65 -22.05
C ARG A 163 -13.36 0.31 -23.19
N GLN A 164 -12.49 -0.68 -23.01
CA GLN A 164 -11.58 -1.13 -24.07
C GLN A 164 -12.33 -1.85 -25.19
N GLU A 165 -13.36 -2.62 -24.88
CA GLU A 165 -14.22 -3.27 -25.89
C GLU A 165 -14.99 -2.25 -26.75
N THR A 166 -15.36 -1.11 -26.17
CA THR A 166 -16.15 -0.08 -26.85
C THR A 166 -15.32 1.04 -27.50
N SER A 167 -14.04 1.18 -27.13
CA SER A 167 -13.18 2.28 -27.60
C SER A 167 -12.11 1.77 -28.55
N LYS A 168 -11.88 2.47 -29.68
CA LYS A 168 -10.71 2.20 -30.53
C LYS A 168 -9.42 2.38 -29.71
N PRO A 169 -8.40 1.52 -29.89
CA PRO A 169 -7.13 1.65 -29.17
C PRO A 169 -6.51 3.01 -29.50
N ARG A 170 -6.53 3.92 -28.52
CA ARG A 170 -5.81 5.19 -28.60
C ARG A 170 -4.55 5.06 -27.75
N PRO A 171 -3.37 5.44 -28.29
CA PRO A 171 -2.18 5.57 -27.47
C PRO A 171 -2.49 6.61 -26.39
N ALA A 172 -2.25 6.24 -25.13
CA ALA A 172 -2.35 7.18 -24.03
C ALA A 172 -1.16 8.14 -24.17
N ALA A 173 -1.36 9.25 -24.89
CA ALA A 173 -0.41 10.36 -24.94
C ALA A 173 -0.45 11.15 -23.62
N ILE A 174 -0.27 10.45 -22.50
CA ILE A 174 -0.14 11.05 -21.18
C ILE A 174 1.35 11.34 -21.01
N SER A 175 1.72 12.62 -21.04
CA SER A 175 3.08 13.05 -20.75
C SER A 175 3.41 12.85 -19.26
N LEU A 176 4.68 12.68 -18.93
CA LEU A 176 5.14 12.59 -17.54
C LEU A 176 4.69 13.81 -16.73
N VAL A 177 4.73 14.99 -17.34
CA VAL A 177 4.24 16.26 -16.74
C VAL A 177 2.76 16.15 -16.36
N ARG A 178 1.91 15.66 -17.27
CA ARG A 178 0.47 15.47 -16.97
C ARG A 178 0.26 14.46 -15.84
N LEU A 179 1.02 13.37 -15.84
CA LEU A 179 0.93 12.36 -14.78
C LEU A 179 1.33 12.96 -13.42
N SER A 180 2.46 13.67 -13.37
CA SER A 180 2.92 14.37 -12.17
C SER A 180 1.91 15.38 -11.66
N LEU A 181 1.26 16.15 -12.56
CA LEU A 181 0.20 17.09 -12.19
C LEU A 181 -1.03 16.38 -11.62
N ILE A 182 -1.45 15.25 -12.19
CA ILE A 182 -2.58 14.45 -11.66
C ILE A 182 -2.26 13.97 -10.25
N PHE A 183 -1.08 13.38 -10.04
CA PHE A 183 -0.67 12.90 -8.73
C PHE A 183 -0.50 14.03 -7.70
N PHE A 184 0.00 15.19 -8.13
CA PHE A 184 0.08 16.38 -7.30
C PHE A 184 -1.32 16.85 -6.84
N LEU A 185 -2.28 16.95 -7.76
CA LEU A 185 -3.65 17.35 -7.45
C LEU A 185 -4.35 16.33 -6.54
N LEU A 186 -4.17 15.03 -6.80
CA LEU A 186 -4.71 13.97 -5.94
C LEU A 186 -4.11 14.00 -4.54
N GLY A 187 -2.79 14.23 -4.44
CA GLY A 187 -2.10 14.41 -3.16
C GLY A 187 -2.61 15.62 -2.39
N MET A 188 -2.82 16.75 -3.08
CA MET A 188 -3.39 17.96 -2.47
C MET A 188 -4.84 17.76 -2.04
N ALA A 189 -5.65 17.07 -2.84
CA ALA A 189 -7.01 16.71 -2.46
C ALA A 189 -7.05 15.80 -1.23
N TYR A 190 -6.16 14.79 -1.16
CA TYR A 190 -6.02 13.94 0.02
C TYR A 190 -5.61 14.73 1.26
N ALA A 191 -4.64 15.65 1.13
CA ALA A 191 -4.20 16.52 2.21
C ALA A 191 -5.35 17.42 2.70
N ALA A 192 -6.14 17.98 1.77
CA ALA A 192 -7.32 18.78 2.09
C ALA A 192 -8.38 17.94 2.83
N ILE A 193 -8.72 16.75 2.34
CA ILE A 193 -9.66 15.82 3.01
C ILE A 193 -9.18 15.52 4.42
N ARG A 194 -7.91 15.11 4.59
CA ARG A 194 -7.34 14.80 5.91
C ARG A 194 -7.38 16.02 6.83
N ARG A 195 -7.07 17.22 6.32
CA ARG A 195 -7.08 18.46 7.10
C ARG A 195 -8.49 18.87 7.52
N ILE A 196 -9.48 18.72 6.62
CA ILE A 196 -10.89 18.98 6.93
C ILE A 196 -11.38 18.03 8.02
N ILE A 197 -11.12 16.72 7.89
CA ILE A 197 -11.48 15.74 8.91
C ILE A 197 -10.84 16.10 10.25
N PHE A 198 -9.57 16.50 10.27
CA PHE A 198 -8.89 16.91 11.49
C PHE A 198 -9.54 18.12 12.17
N ILE A 199 -10.07 19.07 11.40
CA ILE A 199 -10.74 20.27 11.92
C ILE A 199 -12.16 19.94 12.40
N VAL A 200 -12.91 19.15 11.63
CA VAL A 200 -14.34 18.90 11.88
C VAL A 200 -14.56 17.79 12.91
N TYR A 201 -13.81 16.68 12.82
CA TYR A 201 -13.98 15.52 13.68
C TYR A 201 -12.66 14.76 13.86
N PRO A 202 -11.72 15.29 14.67
CA PRO A 202 -10.39 14.68 14.82
C PRO A 202 -10.43 13.26 15.40
N ALA A 203 -11.46 12.91 16.18
CA ALA A 203 -11.59 11.60 16.80
C ALA A 203 -11.58 10.45 15.76
N ILE A 204 -12.15 10.63 14.57
CA ILE A 204 -12.13 9.58 13.54
C ILE A 204 -10.73 9.29 13.00
N LEU A 205 -9.82 10.27 13.04
CA LEU A 205 -8.42 10.06 12.67
C LEU A 205 -7.62 9.36 13.78
N SER A 206 -8.17 9.24 14.98
CA SER A 206 -7.60 8.39 16.03
C SER A 206 -8.08 6.93 15.94
N ASP A 207 -9.11 6.65 15.15
CA ASP A 207 -9.61 5.30 14.90
C ASP A 207 -8.68 4.55 13.93
N GLY A 208 -8.10 3.45 14.39
CA GLY A 208 -7.13 2.66 13.65
C GLY A 208 -7.74 2.03 12.41
N MET A 209 -8.96 1.49 12.52
CA MET A 209 -9.64 0.85 11.39
C MET A 209 -10.00 1.87 10.32
N PHE A 210 -10.49 3.05 10.71
CA PHE A 210 -10.76 4.13 9.76
C PHE A 210 -9.49 4.54 9.01
N ASN A 211 -8.37 4.68 9.72
CA ASN A 211 -7.10 5.00 9.07
C ASN A 211 -6.66 3.89 8.10
N PHE A 212 -6.61 2.64 8.54
CA PHE A 212 -6.10 1.55 7.71
C PHE A 212 -7.04 1.17 6.55
N ILE A 213 -8.36 1.18 6.77
CA ILE A 213 -9.33 0.83 5.74
C ILE A 213 -9.60 1.99 4.80
N VAL A 214 -9.84 3.19 5.32
CA VAL A 214 -10.32 4.33 4.50
C VAL A 214 -9.15 5.19 4.06
N MET A 215 -8.40 5.75 5.02
CA MET A 215 -7.38 6.76 4.69
C MET A 215 -6.22 6.17 3.89
N GLN A 216 -5.73 4.99 4.26
CA GLN A 216 -4.66 4.32 3.51
C GLN A 216 -5.14 3.85 2.14
N THR A 217 -6.34 3.25 2.05
CA THR A 217 -6.90 2.86 0.75
C THR A 217 -7.06 4.07 -0.16
N LEU A 218 -7.64 5.16 0.33
CA LEU A 218 -7.83 6.39 -0.44
C LEU A 218 -6.50 6.94 -0.98
N PHE A 219 -5.45 6.93 -0.16
CA PHE A 219 -4.12 7.38 -0.55
C PHE A 219 -3.48 6.45 -1.61
N TYR A 220 -3.65 5.14 -1.49
CA TYR A 220 -2.96 4.16 -2.34
C TYR A 220 -3.73 3.71 -3.59
N VAL A 221 -5.04 3.96 -3.68
CA VAL A 221 -5.87 3.69 -4.88
C VAL A 221 -5.23 4.26 -6.16
N PRO A 222 -4.78 5.53 -6.22
CA PRO A 222 -4.21 6.10 -7.45
C PRO A 222 -2.97 5.35 -7.94
N PHE A 223 -2.08 4.94 -7.03
CA PHE A 223 -0.88 4.18 -7.35
C PHE A 223 -1.22 2.77 -7.86
N PHE A 224 -2.20 2.12 -7.23
CA PHE A 224 -2.68 0.82 -7.69
C PHE A 224 -3.30 0.90 -9.09
N ILE A 225 -4.12 1.92 -9.35
CA ILE A 225 -4.71 2.16 -10.67
C ILE A 225 -3.64 2.46 -11.72
N LEU A 226 -2.63 3.27 -11.38
CA LEU A 226 -1.50 3.55 -12.27
C LEU A 226 -0.81 2.27 -12.73
N GLY A 227 -0.63 1.30 -11.81
CA GLY A 227 -0.13 -0.03 -12.14
C GLY A 227 -0.96 -0.75 -13.21
N ALA A 228 -2.29 -0.77 -13.04
CA ALA A 228 -3.19 -1.38 -14.00
C ALA A 228 -3.16 -0.64 -15.37
N LEU A 229 -3.11 0.69 -15.36
CA LEU A 229 -3.01 1.50 -16.58
C LEU A 229 -1.68 1.28 -17.31
N ALA A 230 -0.58 1.09 -16.58
CA ALA A 230 0.72 0.77 -17.16
C ALA A 230 0.73 -0.61 -17.84
N PHE A 231 -0.12 -1.54 -17.42
CA PHE A 231 -0.33 -2.79 -18.14
C PHE A 231 -1.15 -2.59 -19.43
N ILE A 232 -2.20 -1.76 -19.38
CA ILE A 232 -3.09 -1.50 -20.52
C ILE A 232 -2.37 -0.73 -21.64
N HIS A 233 -1.51 0.23 -21.28
CA HIS A 233 -0.84 1.12 -22.22
C HIS A 233 0.67 0.83 -22.28
N PRO A 234 1.15 0.11 -23.32
CA PRO A 234 2.57 -0.15 -23.51
C PRO A 234 3.44 1.11 -23.56
N ASP A 235 2.91 2.23 -24.07
CA ASP A 235 3.61 3.53 -24.09
C ASP A 235 3.92 4.05 -22.68
N LEU A 236 3.00 3.83 -21.74
CA LEU A 236 3.18 4.22 -20.35
C LEU A 236 4.22 3.33 -19.68
N LYS A 237 4.18 2.01 -19.96
CA LYS A 237 5.20 1.06 -19.52
C LYS A 237 6.59 1.44 -20.05
N ALA A 238 6.70 1.74 -21.35
CA ALA A 238 7.95 2.11 -22.00
C ALA A 238 8.60 3.30 -21.30
N ARG A 239 7.83 4.35 -20.96
CA ARG A 239 8.35 5.52 -20.23
C ARG A 239 8.93 5.20 -18.86
N PHE A 240 8.48 4.14 -18.19
CA PHE A 240 9.05 3.70 -16.91
C PHE A 240 10.29 2.80 -17.06
N THR A 241 10.45 2.15 -18.23
CA THR A 241 11.53 1.17 -18.46
C THR A 241 12.65 1.67 -19.37
N SER A 242 12.39 2.65 -20.23
CA SER A 242 13.39 3.28 -21.09
C SER A 242 13.66 4.71 -20.62
N PHE A 243 14.84 4.93 -20.03
CA PHE A 243 15.42 6.26 -19.92
C PHE A 243 15.76 6.71 -21.34
N THR A 244 14.83 7.42 -21.99
CA THR A 244 15.15 8.17 -23.20
C THR A 244 15.52 9.56 -22.70
N PRO A 245 16.78 10.00 -22.80
CA PRO A 245 17.11 11.39 -22.55
C PRO A 245 16.28 12.22 -23.53
N ILE A 246 15.56 13.21 -23.01
CA ILE A 246 14.93 14.26 -23.84
C ILE A 246 16.06 15.11 -24.43
#